data_AF-A0A9E3UY77-F1
#
_entry.id   AF-A0A9E3UY77-F1
#
_cell.length_a   1.000
_cell.length_b   1.000
_cell.length_c   1.000
_cell.angle_alpha   90.00
_cell.angle_beta   90.00
_cell.angle_gamma   90.00
#
_symmetry.space_group_name_H-M   'P 1'
#
loop_
_entity.id
_entity.type
_entity.pdbx_description
1 polymer ?
#
loop_
_entity_poly.entity_id
_entity_poly.type
_entity_poly.pdbx_seq_one_letter_code
_entity_poly.pdbx_strand_id
1 'polypeptide(L)'
;MPSLFRTLLALVALSLVVAGALTLTFTLPATLFPEAVQAPAPAPDFPPSIVAWVLDPAEPVFTGAGGDAWDRKIRERGWIMIEDGTYHLWYTGYNDDRSPLRLLGHATSPDGLHWTRDPANPLVTDSWVEDMCVVKRDGTYYMFAEGKDDIAHLLTSTDRIHWTEHGPLDIRRTSGEPISPGPRGTPTVWVEGDTWYLFYERSDQGVWLATSKDRKVWTNVSDDPVLAMGPEPYDRYAVAVDQVLKRDGYYYAYYHANAHKPWKDWTTCVARSRDLIHWEKYPGNPIIDHNWSSGILVEGPRGTWFYTMHPEVRRFRPQGGSGRGEESFLPLAPPGR
;
A
#
# COMPACT_ATOMS: atom_id res chain seq x y z
N MET A 1 34.24 53.27 9.38
CA MET A 1 33.89 51.85 9.56
C MET A 1 32.98 51.41 8.40
N PRO A 2 33.55 50.78 7.36
CA PRO A 2 32.78 50.09 6.34
C PRO A 2 33.23 48.62 6.17
N SER A 3 32.50 47.94 5.29
CA SER A 3 32.35 46.51 5.04
C SER A 3 33.42 45.81 4.18
N LEU A 4 33.30 44.47 4.11
CA LEU A 4 33.65 43.55 3.01
C LEU A 4 35.15 43.24 2.78
N PHE A 5 35.54 41.95 2.81
CA PHE A 5 35.87 41.17 1.59
C PHE A 5 36.31 39.72 1.92
N ARG A 6 35.91 38.80 1.04
CA ARG A 6 36.41 37.41 0.91
C ARG A 6 37.85 37.41 0.40
N THR A 7 38.68 36.43 0.79
CA THR A 7 39.72 35.90 -0.12
C THR A 7 40.09 34.45 0.21
N LEU A 8 40.14 33.64 -0.85
CA LEU A 8 40.67 32.28 -0.98
C LEU A 8 42.10 32.40 -1.55
N LEU A 9 43.07 31.59 -1.10
CA LEU A 9 44.24 31.01 -1.83
C LEU A 9 45.22 30.44 -0.77
N ALA A 10 45.49 29.14 -0.72
CA ALA A 10 46.34 28.31 -1.57
C ALA A 10 47.84 28.32 -1.16
N LEU A 11 48.37 27.08 -1.09
CA LEU A 11 49.70 26.59 -0.71
C LEU A 11 50.92 27.40 -1.21
N VAL A 12 52.06 27.28 -0.52
CA VAL A 12 53.24 26.46 -0.93
C VAL A 12 54.32 26.50 0.16
N ALA A 13 55.06 25.38 0.25
CA ALA A 13 55.92 24.97 1.33
C ALA A 13 57.40 25.39 1.22
N LEU A 14 58.07 25.24 2.37
CA LEU A 14 59.44 24.71 2.58
C LEU A 14 60.64 25.65 2.44
N SER A 15 61.38 25.84 3.55
CA SER A 15 62.84 25.69 3.62
C SER A 15 63.30 25.53 5.09
N LEU A 16 64.15 24.52 5.32
CA LEU A 16 64.73 24.06 6.59
C LEU A 16 65.67 25.10 7.27
N VAL A 17 65.82 25.03 8.60
CA VAL A 17 67.07 24.60 9.29
C VAL A 17 66.74 24.13 10.73
N VAL A 18 67.41 23.04 11.12
CA VAL A 18 67.28 22.17 12.30
C VAL A 18 67.76 22.80 13.61
N ALA A 19 67.02 22.61 14.70
CA ALA A 19 67.57 22.38 16.06
C ALA A 19 66.48 21.96 17.08
N GLY A 20 66.70 20.85 17.78
CA GLY A 20 66.21 20.64 19.16
C GLY A 20 64.80 20.08 19.34
N ALA A 21 64.73 18.84 19.81
CA ALA A 21 63.52 18.07 20.09
C ALA A 21 62.72 18.59 21.31
N LEU A 22 61.39 18.73 21.15
CA LEU A 22 60.36 18.21 22.06
C LEU A 22 58.98 18.33 21.39
N THR A 23 58.50 17.28 20.72
CA THR A 23 57.13 17.26 20.17
C THR A 23 56.17 16.83 21.27
N LEU A 24 55.42 17.77 21.86
CA LEU A 24 54.20 17.45 22.60
C LEU A 24 53.12 17.08 21.58
N THR A 25 52.81 15.80 21.46
CA THR A 25 51.60 15.34 20.75
C THR A 25 50.38 15.61 21.61
N PHE A 26 49.61 16.63 21.26
CA PHE A 26 48.23 16.76 21.73
C PHE A 26 47.35 15.81 20.91
N THR A 27 46.96 14.68 21.50
CA THR A 27 45.84 13.88 21.01
C THR A 27 44.56 14.65 21.30
N LEU A 28 43.95 15.24 20.27
CA LEU A 28 42.55 15.67 20.34
C LEU A 28 41.69 14.42 20.58
N PRO A 29 40.73 14.44 21.53
CA PRO A 29 39.79 13.34 21.64
C PRO A 29 39.02 13.25 20.33
N ALA A 30 39.05 12.09 19.70
CA ALA A 30 38.17 11.78 18.59
C ALA A 30 36.74 11.95 19.10
N THR A 31 36.04 12.99 18.62
CA THR A 31 34.60 13.09 18.77
C THR A 31 34.00 11.90 18.06
N LEU A 32 33.57 10.91 18.85
CA LEU A 32 32.71 9.83 18.40
C LEU A 32 31.44 10.47 17.86
N PHE A 33 31.32 10.56 16.54
CA PHE A 33 30.01 10.72 15.93
C PHE A 33 29.19 9.49 16.33
N PRO A 34 27.94 9.64 16.78
CA PRO A 34 27.08 8.48 16.93
C PRO A 34 27.01 7.79 15.56
N GLU A 35 27.48 6.55 15.54
CA GLU A 35 27.35 5.64 14.42
C GLU A 35 25.90 5.71 13.96
N ALA A 36 25.68 6.07 12.70
CA ALA A 36 24.34 6.07 12.13
C ALA A 36 23.77 4.67 12.38
N VAL A 37 22.63 4.58 13.08
CA VAL A 37 21.93 3.32 13.27
C VAL A 37 21.52 2.84 11.88
N GLN A 38 22.36 1.98 11.30
CA GLN A 38 22.08 1.34 10.05
C GLN A 38 20.91 0.38 10.31
N ALA A 39 19.81 0.59 9.59
CA ALA A 39 18.67 -0.31 9.67
C ALA A 39 19.17 -1.76 9.46
N PRO A 40 18.66 -2.75 10.22
CA PRO A 40 19.08 -4.14 10.05
C PRO A 40 18.87 -4.56 8.60
N ALA A 41 19.85 -5.28 8.03
CA ALA A 41 19.72 -5.85 6.70
C ALA A 41 18.44 -6.71 6.63
N PRO A 42 17.69 -6.69 5.52
CA PRO A 42 16.49 -7.49 5.40
C PRO A 42 16.84 -8.95 5.67
N ALA A 43 16.06 -9.61 6.53
CA ALA A 43 16.14 -11.06 6.68
C ALA A 43 16.07 -11.70 5.29
N PRO A 44 16.85 -12.75 4.98
CA PRO A 44 17.03 -13.29 3.62
C PRO A 44 15.73 -13.64 2.89
N ASP A 45 14.63 -13.78 3.63
CA ASP A 45 13.35 -14.23 3.13
C ASP A 45 12.33 -13.08 2.88
N PHE A 46 12.67 -11.80 3.18
CA PHE A 46 11.90 -10.62 2.76
C PHE A 46 12.71 -9.81 1.74
N PRO A 47 12.50 -10.03 0.43
CA PRO A 47 13.36 -9.43 -0.58
C PRO A 47 13.18 -7.90 -0.65
N PRO A 48 14.23 -7.13 -0.96
CA PRO A 48 14.14 -5.67 -1.13
C PRO A 48 13.04 -5.23 -2.12
N SER A 49 12.76 -6.04 -3.15
CA SER A 49 11.66 -5.79 -4.10
C SER A 49 10.26 -5.80 -3.49
N ILE A 50 10.13 -6.20 -2.22
CA ILE A 50 8.87 -6.21 -1.46
C ILE A 50 8.88 -5.15 -0.35
N VAL A 51 10.02 -4.95 0.33
CA VAL A 51 10.07 -4.12 1.55
C VAL A 51 10.81 -2.78 1.38
N ALA A 52 11.51 -2.55 0.27
CA ALA A 52 12.43 -1.43 0.12
C ALA A 52 12.01 -0.48 -1.02
N TRP A 53 11.43 0.66 -0.63
CA TRP A 53 10.82 1.63 -1.54
C TRP A 53 11.36 3.04 -1.31
N VAL A 54 11.50 3.81 -2.39
CA VAL A 54 11.97 5.20 -2.37
C VAL A 54 10.92 6.08 -3.04
N LEU A 55 10.48 7.12 -2.35
CA LEU A 55 9.49 8.08 -2.84
C LEU A 55 9.96 8.69 -4.17
N ASP A 56 9.13 8.58 -5.21
CA ASP A 56 9.43 9.07 -6.56
C ASP A 56 8.14 9.29 -7.40
N PRO A 57 7.69 10.54 -7.58
CA PRO A 57 8.33 11.80 -7.16
C PRO A 57 8.04 12.14 -5.69
N ALA A 58 8.64 13.23 -5.18
CA ALA A 58 8.39 13.74 -3.84
C ALA A 58 6.94 14.23 -3.63
N GLU A 59 6.35 14.77 -4.70
CA GLU A 59 4.96 15.23 -4.71
C GLU A 59 3.98 14.06 -4.89
N PRO A 60 2.75 14.19 -4.38
CA PRO A 60 1.68 13.24 -4.67
C PRO A 60 1.39 13.17 -6.18
N VAL A 61 1.07 11.97 -6.67
CA VAL A 61 0.69 11.76 -8.08
C VAL A 61 -0.81 11.94 -8.31
N PHE A 62 -1.63 11.83 -7.24
CA PHE A 62 -3.06 12.10 -7.29
C PHE A 62 -3.58 12.53 -5.92
N THR A 63 -4.39 13.59 -5.88
CA THR A 63 -4.97 14.17 -4.67
C THR A 63 -6.46 14.41 -4.86
N GLY A 64 -7.20 14.68 -3.78
CA GLY A 64 -8.56 15.21 -3.88
C GLY A 64 -8.60 16.53 -4.67
N ALA A 65 -9.69 16.78 -5.39
CA ALA A 65 -9.79 17.93 -6.28
C ALA A 65 -9.90 19.28 -5.54
N GLY A 66 -10.12 19.25 -4.22
CA GLY A 66 -10.29 20.45 -3.39
C GLY A 66 -11.55 21.24 -3.72
N GLY A 67 -11.64 22.45 -3.17
CA GLY A 67 -12.75 23.38 -3.39
C GLY A 67 -14.11 22.74 -3.13
N ASP A 68 -15.08 22.97 -4.02
CA ASP A 68 -16.40 22.37 -3.92
C ASP A 68 -16.56 21.10 -4.77
N ALA A 69 -15.48 20.39 -5.14
CA ALA A 69 -15.62 19.13 -5.86
C ALA A 69 -16.32 18.05 -5.01
N TRP A 70 -16.92 17.05 -5.64
CA TRP A 70 -17.51 15.90 -4.92
C TRP A 70 -16.41 15.06 -4.25
N ASP A 71 -15.24 14.96 -4.88
CA ASP A 71 -14.00 14.35 -4.39
C ASP A 71 -13.04 15.41 -3.85
N ARG A 72 -13.57 16.39 -3.09
CA ARG A 72 -12.76 17.43 -2.43
C ARG A 72 -11.55 16.82 -1.72
N LYS A 73 -11.78 15.69 -1.05
CA LYS A 73 -10.76 14.82 -0.47
C LYS A 73 -10.90 13.42 -1.08
N ILE A 74 -9.83 12.64 -1.01
CA ILE A 74 -9.88 11.19 -1.25
C ILE A 74 -9.65 10.44 0.06
N ARG A 75 -10.08 9.19 0.07
CA ARG A 75 -9.97 8.29 1.22
C ARG A 75 -9.22 7.02 0.85
N GLU A 76 -8.65 6.38 1.85
CA GLU A 76 -8.20 4.99 1.79
C GLU A 76 -9.31 4.06 1.26
N ARG A 77 -9.00 2.84 0.85
CA ARG A 77 -7.88 2.36 0.04
C ARG A 77 -8.43 2.23 -1.39
N GLY A 78 -7.88 3.00 -2.32
CA GLY A 78 -8.15 2.83 -3.74
C GLY A 78 -7.56 1.54 -4.33
N TRP A 79 -7.71 1.33 -5.63
CA TRP A 79 -7.11 0.20 -6.33
C TRP A 79 -6.50 0.63 -7.67
N ILE A 80 -5.29 0.14 -7.96
CA ILE A 80 -4.66 0.31 -9.27
C ILE A 80 -4.58 -1.03 -9.99
N MET A 81 -5.06 -1.04 -11.23
CA MET A 81 -4.89 -2.15 -12.18
C MET A 81 -4.28 -1.62 -13.48
N ILE A 82 -3.42 -2.41 -14.12
CA ILE A 82 -2.94 -2.10 -15.46
C ILE A 82 -3.63 -3.01 -16.46
N GLU A 83 -4.13 -2.39 -17.53
CA GLU A 83 -4.72 -3.10 -18.64
C GLU A 83 -4.44 -2.36 -19.95
N ASP A 84 -4.07 -3.10 -21.00
CA ASP A 84 -3.72 -2.55 -22.32
C ASP A 84 -2.69 -1.41 -22.25
N GLY A 85 -1.74 -1.51 -21.31
CA GLY A 85 -0.70 -0.50 -21.07
C GLY A 85 -1.16 0.77 -20.35
N THR A 86 -2.44 0.85 -19.95
CA THR A 86 -3.03 1.97 -19.22
C THR A 86 -3.19 1.61 -17.75
N TYR A 87 -2.83 2.54 -16.86
CA TYR A 87 -3.11 2.44 -15.44
C TYR A 87 -4.54 2.92 -15.19
N HIS A 88 -5.31 2.12 -14.45
CA HIS A 88 -6.66 2.41 -14.00
C HIS A 88 -6.64 2.53 -12.48
N LEU A 89 -7.04 3.69 -11.96
CA LEU A 89 -7.21 3.94 -10.53
C LEU A 89 -8.70 4.04 -10.22
N TRP A 90 -9.20 3.16 -9.37
CA TRP A 90 -10.44 3.39 -8.66
C TRP A 90 -10.13 4.00 -7.30
N TYR A 91 -10.84 5.05 -6.92
CA TYR A 91 -10.58 5.79 -5.69
C TYR A 91 -11.87 6.20 -5.00
N THR A 92 -11.80 6.32 -3.67
CA THR A 92 -12.87 6.88 -2.86
C THR A 92 -12.75 8.40 -2.83
N GLY A 93 -13.75 9.13 -3.31
CA GLY A 93 -13.84 10.58 -3.16
C GLY A 93 -14.93 10.98 -2.17
N TYR A 94 -14.70 12.07 -1.43
CA TYR A 94 -15.71 12.59 -0.52
C TYR A 94 -15.65 14.10 -0.33
N ASN A 95 -16.84 14.64 -0.03
CA ASN A 95 -17.06 16.00 0.40
C ASN A 95 -18.27 16.00 1.33
N ASP A 96 -18.00 16.05 2.63
CA ASP A 96 -19.04 15.96 3.68
C ASP A 96 -20.02 17.15 3.64
N ASP A 97 -19.69 18.26 2.96
CA ASP A 97 -20.62 19.39 2.74
C ASP A 97 -21.66 19.08 1.65
N ARG A 98 -21.40 18.08 0.80
CA ARG A 98 -22.27 17.70 -0.34
C ARG A 98 -22.99 16.39 -0.13
N SER A 99 -22.33 15.41 0.47
CA SER A 99 -22.88 14.07 0.66
C SER A 99 -22.24 13.42 1.88
N PRO A 100 -23.01 12.67 2.69
CA PRO A 100 -22.44 11.86 3.75
C PRO A 100 -21.72 10.62 3.20
N LEU A 101 -21.91 10.28 1.92
CA LEU A 101 -21.38 9.06 1.33
C LEU A 101 -19.90 9.20 0.95
N ARG A 102 -19.28 8.03 0.79
CA ARG A 102 -17.99 7.83 0.14
C ARG A 102 -18.27 7.31 -1.26
N LEU A 103 -17.90 8.09 -2.26
CA LEU A 103 -18.32 7.87 -3.64
C LEU A 103 -17.16 7.29 -4.46
N LEU A 104 -17.50 6.40 -5.38
CA LEU A 104 -16.51 5.78 -6.26
C LEU A 104 -16.13 6.74 -7.40
N GLY A 105 -14.84 6.98 -7.57
CA GLY A 105 -14.26 7.63 -8.73
C GLY A 105 -13.33 6.70 -9.51
N HIS A 106 -13.05 7.09 -10.75
CA HIS A 106 -12.08 6.46 -11.62
C HIS A 106 -11.13 7.49 -12.24
N ALA A 107 -9.87 7.13 -12.43
CA ALA A 107 -8.90 7.92 -13.16
C ALA A 107 -8.01 6.99 -13.99
N THR A 108 -7.50 7.51 -15.11
CA THR A 108 -6.56 6.78 -15.97
C THR A 108 -5.22 7.48 -16.00
N SER A 109 -4.16 6.72 -16.22
CA SER A 109 -2.84 7.27 -16.47
C SER A 109 -2.11 6.43 -17.53
N PRO A 110 -1.46 7.05 -18.53
CA PRO A 110 -0.62 6.31 -19.46
C PRO A 110 0.71 5.85 -18.82
N ASP A 111 1.00 6.32 -17.61
CA ASP A 111 2.36 6.41 -17.13
C ASP A 111 2.48 6.22 -15.59
N GLY A 112 1.36 6.16 -14.87
CA GLY A 112 1.30 6.00 -13.42
C GLY A 112 1.73 7.25 -12.63
N LEU A 113 2.04 8.36 -13.31
CA LEU A 113 2.43 9.65 -12.73
C LEU A 113 1.33 10.70 -12.91
N HIS A 114 0.86 10.81 -14.15
CA HIS A 114 -0.06 11.84 -14.57
C HIS A 114 -1.44 11.21 -14.76
N TRP A 115 -2.33 11.51 -13.83
CA TRP A 115 -3.65 10.90 -13.76
C TRP A 115 -4.72 11.86 -14.27
N THR A 116 -5.60 11.35 -15.12
CA THR A 116 -6.77 12.07 -15.65
C THR A 116 -8.03 11.43 -15.07
N ARG A 117 -8.80 12.20 -14.32
CA ARG A 117 -10.12 11.77 -13.81
C ARG A 117 -11.05 11.43 -14.97
N ASP A 118 -11.84 10.38 -14.79
CA ASP A 118 -12.86 10.00 -15.75
C ASP A 118 -13.96 11.07 -15.83
N PRO A 119 -14.41 11.51 -17.02
CA PRO A 119 -15.54 12.42 -17.16
C PRO A 119 -16.86 11.85 -16.64
N ALA A 120 -16.98 10.52 -16.50
CA ALA A 120 -18.17 9.88 -15.93
C ALA A 120 -18.22 9.96 -14.40
N ASN A 121 -17.17 10.46 -13.74
CA ASN A 121 -17.13 10.55 -12.28
C ASN A 121 -18.21 11.49 -11.69
N PRO A 122 -18.73 11.18 -10.49
CA PRO A 122 -18.55 9.92 -9.73
C PRO A 122 -19.30 8.75 -10.37
N LEU A 123 -18.73 7.54 -10.28
CA LEU A 123 -19.25 6.33 -10.92
C LEU A 123 -20.40 5.66 -10.14
N VAL A 124 -20.37 5.77 -8.81
CA VAL A 124 -21.41 5.25 -7.90
C VAL A 124 -21.75 6.35 -6.91
N THR A 125 -23.02 6.75 -6.87
CA THR A 125 -23.49 7.95 -6.13
C THR A 125 -24.52 7.66 -5.04
N ASP A 126 -25.06 6.45 -5.01
CA ASP A 126 -26.17 6.01 -4.17
C ASP A 126 -25.77 4.93 -3.15
N SER A 127 -24.51 4.49 -3.17
CA SER A 127 -23.92 3.54 -2.23
C SER A 127 -22.62 4.11 -1.63
N TRP A 128 -22.27 3.66 -0.43
CA TRP A 128 -20.96 3.93 0.18
C TRP A 128 -19.97 2.94 -0.42
N VAL A 129 -18.86 3.42 -0.98
CA VAL A 129 -17.81 2.59 -1.58
C VAL A 129 -16.46 3.08 -1.08
N GLU A 130 -15.77 2.25 -0.32
CA GLU A 130 -14.47 2.51 0.30
C GLU A 130 -13.60 1.23 0.28
N ASP A 131 -12.31 1.33 0.60
CA ASP A 131 -11.40 0.18 0.80
C ASP A 131 -11.52 -0.95 -0.24
N MET A 132 -11.39 -0.59 -1.52
CA MET A 132 -11.75 -1.47 -2.63
C MET A 132 -10.61 -2.39 -3.07
N CYS A 133 -10.94 -3.63 -3.38
CA CYS A 133 -10.11 -4.57 -4.12
C CYS A 133 -10.81 -4.94 -5.43
N VAL A 134 -10.15 -4.73 -6.57
CA VAL A 134 -10.71 -5.07 -7.89
C VAL A 134 -9.98 -6.26 -8.50
N VAL A 135 -10.73 -7.31 -8.81
CA VAL A 135 -10.24 -8.52 -9.49
C VAL A 135 -10.96 -8.65 -10.83
N LYS A 136 -10.20 -8.85 -11.91
CA LYS A 136 -10.77 -9.14 -13.23
C LYS A 136 -10.73 -10.65 -13.51
N ARG A 137 -11.86 -11.23 -13.90
CA ARG A 137 -11.99 -12.64 -14.30
C ARG A 137 -13.05 -12.78 -15.40
N ASP A 138 -12.73 -13.50 -16.47
CA ASP A 138 -13.68 -13.83 -17.55
C ASP A 138 -14.40 -12.60 -18.13
N GLY A 139 -13.66 -11.51 -18.35
CA GLY A 139 -14.19 -10.25 -18.88
C GLY A 139 -14.99 -9.39 -17.89
N THR A 140 -15.16 -9.83 -16.65
CA THR A 140 -15.89 -9.12 -15.59
C THR A 140 -14.92 -8.59 -14.53
N TYR A 141 -15.13 -7.35 -14.09
CA TYR A 141 -14.49 -6.77 -12.92
C TYR A 141 -15.38 -7.02 -11.71
N TYR A 142 -14.78 -7.57 -10.65
CA TYR A 142 -15.39 -7.76 -9.34
C TYR A 142 -14.71 -6.79 -8.39
N MET A 143 -15.47 -5.84 -7.86
CA MET A 143 -15.02 -4.92 -6.83
C MET A 143 -15.61 -5.37 -5.50
N PHE A 144 -14.72 -5.77 -4.60
CA PHE A 144 -15.06 -5.95 -3.20
C PHE A 144 -14.70 -4.66 -2.50
N ALA A 145 -15.66 -4.05 -1.83
CA ALA A 145 -15.48 -2.75 -1.19
C ALA A 145 -16.08 -2.78 0.22
N GLU A 146 -15.62 -1.87 1.06
CA GLU A 146 -16.29 -1.52 2.30
C GLU A 146 -17.47 -0.59 2.00
N GLY A 147 -18.62 -0.93 2.57
CA GLY A 147 -19.83 -0.14 2.50
C GLY A 147 -20.19 0.51 3.83
N LYS A 148 -21.40 1.04 3.91
CA LYS A 148 -21.93 1.68 5.11
C LYS A 148 -21.83 0.76 6.33
N ASP A 149 -21.47 1.34 7.48
CA ASP A 149 -21.29 0.63 8.76
C ASP A 149 -20.17 -0.42 8.72
N ASP A 150 -19.18 -0.22 7.84
CA ASP A 150 -18.00 -1.07 7.68
C ASP A 150 -18.38 -2.48 7.21
N ILE A 151 -19.32 -2.55 6.25
CA ILE A 151 -19.87 -3.82 5.75
C ILE A 151 -19.36 -4.09 4.35
N ALA A 152 -18.54 -5.13 4.17
CA ALA A 152 -18.10 -5.54 2.86
C ALA A 152 -19.27 -5.94 1.93
N HIS A 153 -19.20 -5.46 0.68
CA HIS A 153 -20.18 -5.71 -0.37
C HIS A 153 -19.50 -5.92 -1.73
N LEU A 154 -20.28 -6.39 -2.72
CA LEU A 154 -19.78 -6.70 -4.06
C LEU A 154 -20.42 -5.80 -5.11
N LEU A 155 -19.59 -5.23 -5.98
CA LEU A 155 -20.01 -4.62 -7.23
C LEU A 155 -19.39 -5.34 -8.42
N THR A 156 -20.08 -5.34 -9.57
CA THR A 156 -19.53 -5.86 -10.82
C THR A 156 -19.63 -4.87 -11.96
N SER A 157 -18.64 -4.88 -12.85
CA SER A 157 -18.64 -4.13 -14.10
C SER A 157 -18.09 -4.98 -15.25
N THR A 158 -18.41 -4.61 -16.49
CA THR A 158 -17.79 -5.19 -17.70
C THR A 158 -16.92 -4.17 -18.45
N ASP A 159 -16.97 -2.90 -18.05
CA ASP A 159 -16.30 -1.80 -18.75
C ASP A 159 -15.47 -0.88 -17.84
N ARG A 160 -15.45 -1.15 -16.52
CA ARG A 160 -14.76 -0.42 -15.43
C ARG A 160 -15.50 0.81 -14.92
N ILE A 161 -16.55 1.23 -15.62
CA ILE A 161 -17.23 2.52 -15.44
C ILE A 161 -18.63 2.32 -14.87
N HIS A 162 -19.42 1.42 -15.47
CA HIS A 162 -20.78 1.15 -15.02
C HIS A 162 -20.76 -0.05 -14.07
N TRP A 163 -21.10 0.21 -12.81
CA TRP A 163 -21.09 -0.78 -11.73
C TRP A 163 -22.51 -1.20 -11.34
N THR A 164 -22.68 -2.51 -11.13
CA THR A 164 -23.90 -3.10 -10.58
C THR A 164 -23.62 -3.53 -9.15
N GLU A 165 -24.38 -2.99 -8.19
CA GLU A 165 -24.35 -3.35 -6.77
C GLU A 165 -25.05 -4.70 -6.53
N HIS A 166 -24.41 -5.59 -5.76
CA HIS A 166 -24.97 -6.90 -5.37
C HIS A 166 -25.27 -7.00 -3.88
N GLY A 167 -24.91 -5.99 -3.09
CA GLY A 167 -25.16 -5.93 -1.66
C GLY A 167 -24.09 -6.67 -0.84
N PRO A 168 -24.35 -6.82 0.49
CA PRO A 168 -23.37 -7.30 1.43
C PRO A 168 -22.97 -8.75 1.19
N LEU A 169 -21.69 -9.07 1.46
CA LEU A 169 -21.19 -10.43 1.39
C LEU A 169 -21.80 -11.30 2.50
N ASP A 170 -22.22 -12.52 2.15
CA ASP A 170 -22.62 -13.56 3.11
C ASP A 170 -21.37 -14.28 3.62
N ILE A 171 -20.86 -13.85 4.77
CA ILE A 171 -19.68 -14.42 5.43
C ILE A 171 -20.12 -15.30 6.60
N ARG A 172 -19.59 -16.51 6.63
CA ARG A 172 -19.97 -17.58 7.54
C ARG A 172 -18.78 -18.11 8.29
N ARG A 173 -19.03 -18.57 9.51
CA ARG A 173 -18.09 -19.30 10.35
C ARG A 173 -17.67 -20.61 9.69
N THR A 174 -16.64 -21.24 10.22
CA THR A 174 -16.22 -22.60 9.84
C THR A 174 -17.36 -23.64 9.97
N SER A 175 -18.34 -23.39 10.86
CA SER A 175 -19.55 -24.22 11.01
C SER A 175 -20.57 -24.06 9.87
N GLY A 176 -20.43 -23.03 9.02
CA GLY A 176 -21.41 -22.66 8.00
C GLY A 176 -22.55 -21.77 8.50
N GLU A 177 -22.55 -21.38 9.79
CA GLU A 177 -23.47 -20.38 10.32
C GLU A 177 -23.00 -18.95 10.02
N PRO A 178 -23.88 -17.96 9.89
CA PRO A 178 -23.48 -16.56 9.74
C PRO A 178 -22.55 -16.08 10.87
N ILE A 179 -21.56 -15.25 10.53
CA ILE A 179 -20.76 -14.58 11.57
C ILE A 179 -21.63 -13.59 12.37
N SER A 180 -21.15 -13.20 13.55
CA SER A 180 -21.88 -12.22 14.38
C SER A 180 -22.02 -10.87 13.65
N PRO A 181 -23.16 -10.16 13.81
CA PRO A 181 -23.33 -8.84 13.22
C PRO A 181 -22.22 -7.87 13.61
N GLY A 182 -21.99 -6.87 12.76
CA GLY A 182 -21.00 -5.82 12.97
C GLY A 182 -20.03 -5.63 11.80
N PRO A 183 -19.07 -4.72 11.97
CA PRO A 183 -18.00 -4.41 11.02
C PRO A 183 -17.31 -5.66 10.48
N ARG A 184 -17.02 -5.64 9.18
CA ARG A 184 -16.36 -6.68 8.38
C ARG A 184 -15.92 -6.11 7.02
N GLY A 185 -15.23 -4.99 7.02
CA GLY A 185 -14.78 -4.31 5.82
C GLY A 185 -13.35 -4.65 5.43
N THR A 186 -12.70 -3.64 4.84
CA THR A 186 -11.44 -3.72 4.09
C THR A 186 -11.24 -5.03 3.32
N PRO A 187 -12.18 -5.40 2.43
CA PRO A 187 -12.10 -6.68 1.75
C PRO A 187 -10.94 -6.70 0.74
N THR A 188 -10.05 -7.67 0.91
CA THR A 188 -8.98 -7.96 -0.04
C THR A 188 -9.09 -9.38 -0.56
N VAL A 189 -9.09 -9.52 -1.88
CA VAL A 189 -9.32 -10.81 -2.54
C VAL A 189 -8.07 -11.32 -3.24
N TRP A 190 -7.79 -12.61 -3.02
CA TRP A 190 -6.80 -13.39 -3.77
C TRP A 190 -7.51 -14.57 -4.44
N VAL A 191 -7.03 -15.03 -5.59
CA VAL A 191 -7.70 -16.12 -6.33
C VAL A 191 -6.68 -17.17 -6.78
N GLU A 192 -6.94 -18.44 -6.44
CA GLU A 192 -6.16 -19.59 -6.95
C GLU A 192 -7.08 -20.63 -7.57
N GLY A 193 -6.85 -20.93 -8.85
CA GLY A 193 -7.74 -21.83 -9.60
C GLY A 193 -9.16 -21.29 -9.59
N ASP A 194 -10.11 -22.10 -9.11
CA ASP A 194 -11.52 -21.78 -8.93
C ASP A 194 -11.86 -21.28 -7.50
N THR A 195 -10.88 -21.24 -6.59
CA THR A 195 -11.06 -20.78 -5.21
C THR A 195 -10.77 -19.29 -5.08
N TRP A 196 -11.72 -18.57 -4.52
CA TRP A 196 -11.57 -17.18 -4.11
C TRP A 196 -11.29 -17.12 -2.62
N TYR A 197 -10.33 -16.32 -2.21
CA TYR A 197 -9.93 -16.07 -0.85
C TYR A 197 -10.25 -14.63 -0.51
N LEU A 198 -10.98 -14.40 0.56
CA LEU A 198 -11.34 -13.09 1.08
C LEU A 198 -10.64 -12.88 2.42
N PHE A 199 -9.76 -11.90 2.45
CA PHE A 199 -9.27 -11.28 3.68
C PHE A 199 -10.22 -10.15 4.05
N TYR A 200 -10.68 -10.14 5.29
CA TYR A 200 -11.57 -9.10 5.81
C TYR A 200 -11.25 -8.83 7.28
N GLU A 201 -11.45 -7.60 7.73
CA GLU A 201 -11.19 -7.22 9.11
C GLU A 201 -12.42 -7.47 10.02
N ARG A 202 -12.27 -7.32 11.34
CA ARG A 202 -13.40 -7.18 12.28
C ARG A 202 -13.14 -6.05 13.27
N SER A 203 -13.74 -4.89 13.06
CA SER A 203 -13.55 -3.68 13.89
C SER A 203 -12.07 -3.29 14.08
N ASP A 204 -11.27 -3.47 13.05
CA ASP A 204 -9.81 -3.36 12.94
C ASP A 204 -9.01 -4.31 13.84
N GLN A 205 -9.66 -5.29 14.49
CA GLN A 205 -9.04 -6.08 15.56
C GLN A 205 -8.21 -7.28 15.09
N GLY A 206 -8.03 -7.41 13.79
CA GLY A 206 -7.41 -8.57 13.16
C GLY A 206 -7.97 -8.78 11.76
N VAL A 207 -7.41 -9.74 11.07
CA VAL A 207 -7.82 -10.11 9.71
C VAL A 207 -8.18 -11.57 9.69
N TRP A 208 -9.36 -11.87 9.18
CA TRP A 208 -9.87 -13.22 8.98
C TRP A 208 -9.75 -13.62 7.51
N LEU A 209 -9.75 -14.93 7.27
CA LEU A 209 -9.73 -15.50 5.94
C LEU A 209 -10.98 -16.34 5.72
N ALA A 210 -11.70 -16.05 4.64
CA ALA A 210 -12.79 -16.86 4.14
C ALA A 210 -12.53 -17.32 2.71
N THR A 211 -13.18 -18.41 2.29
CA THR A 211 -13.11 -18.93 0.93
C THR A 211 -14.48 -19.01 0.28
N SER A 212 -14.51 -18.88 -1.04
CA SER A 212 -15.71 -19.05 -1.84
C SER A 212 -15.41 -19.66 -3.20
N LYS A 213 -16.38 -20.38 -3.75
CA LYS A 213 -16.39 -20.87 -5.14
C LYS A 213 -17.36 -20.08 -6.03
N ASP A 214 -18.37 -19.43 -5.43
CA ASP A 214 -19.43 -18.71 -6.14
C ASP A 214 -19.34 -17.18 -6.01
N ARG A 215 -18.49 -16.70 -5.09
CA ARG A 215 -18.27 -15.29 -4.68
C ARG A 215 -19.45 -14.67 -3.93
N LYS A 216 -20.48 -15.46 -3.62
CA LYS A 216 -21.68 -15.02 -2.92
C LYS A 216 -21.62 -15.43 -1.46
N VAL A 217 -21.32 -16.71 -1.22
CA VAL A 217 -21.19 -17.28 0.13
C VAL A 217 -19.72 -17.53 0.42
N TRP A 218 -19.25 -16.97 1.52
CA TRP A 218 -17.86 -17.04 1.98
C TRP A 218 -17.83 -17.80 3.29
N THR A 219 -17.00 -18.85 3.38
CA THR A 219 -16.87 -19.65 4.60
C THR A 219 -15.47 -19.47 5.17
N ASN A 220 -15.40 -19.11 6.44
CA ASN A 220 -14.14 -18.93 7.17
C ASN A 220 -13.28 -20.19 7.10
N VAL A 221 -11.99 -19.97 6.84
CA VAL A 221 -10.94 -20.99 6.98
C VAL A 221 -10.61 -21.20 8.46
N SER A 222 -10.71 -20.12 9.25
CA SER A 222 -10.54 -20.09 10.70
C SER A 222 -11.52 -19.09 11.31
N ASP A 223 -12.10 -19.40 12.46
CA ASP A 223 -12.91 -18.45 13.24
C ASP A 223 -12.04 -17.49 14.08
N ASP A 224 -10.74 -17.76 14.18
CA ASP A 224 -9.71 -16.87 14.73
C ASP A 224 -8.97 -16.11 13.61
N PRO A 225 -8.46 -14.89 13.86
CA PRO A 225 -7.77 -14.11 12.84
C PRO A 225 -6.50 -14.81 12.35
N VAL A 226 -6.27 -14.77 11.03
CA VAL A 226 -5.03 -15.26 10.38
C VAL A 226 -3.89 -14.25 10.49
N LEU A 227 -4.22 -12.96 10.65
CA LEU A 227 -3.27 -11.90 10.99
C LEU A 227 -3.82 -11.11 12.17
N ALA A 228 -3.22 -11.29 13.34
CA ALA A 228 -3.61 -10.58 14.55
C ALA A 228 -2.94 -9.19 14.64
N MET A 229 -3.51 -8.27 15.43
CA MET A 229 -2.82 -7.08 15.93
C MET A 229 -1.65 -7.46 16.84
N GLY A 230 -0.64 -6.60 16.92
CA GLY A 230 0.50 -6.82 17.81
C GLY A 230 1.30 -8.09 17.47
N PRO A 231 2.21 -8.52 18.36
CA PRO A 231 2.52 -7.92 19.65
C PRO A 231 3.29 -6.58 19.55
N GLU A 232 3.77 -6.24 18.36
CA GLU A 232 4.62 -5.07 18.15
C GLU A 232 3.86 -3.73 18.32
N PRO A 233 4.56 -2.64 18.68
CA PRO A 233 3.90 -1.36 18.94
C PRO A 233 3.21 -0.73 17.72
N TYR A 234 3.71 -0.95 16.50
CA TYR A 234 3.23 -0.25 15.31
C TYR A 234 1.81 -0.66 14.88
N ASP A 235 1.37 -1.86 15.26
CA ASP A 235 0.06 -2.42 14.91
C ASP A 235 -0.74 -2.87 16.13
N ARG A 236 -0.50 -2.21 17.28
CA ARG A 236 -1.13 -2.52 18.56
C ARG A 236 -2.65 -2.38 18.55
N TYR A 237 -3.21 -1.52 17.71
CA TYR A 237 -4.60 -1.10 17.82
C TYR A 237 -5.47 -1.31 16.58
N ALA A 238 -4.87 -1.49 15.41
CA ALA A 238 -5.58 -1.75 14.16
C ALA A 238 -4.69 -2.47 13.14
N VAL A 239 -5.28 -3.39 12.38
CA VAL A 239 -4.68 -3.98 11.17
C VAL A 239 -5.76 -4.27 10.12
N ALA A 240 -5.44 -4.00 8.85
CA ALA A 240 -6.27 -4.41 7.72
C ALA A 240 -5.43 -4.62 6.45
N VAL A 241 -5.77 -5.63 5.63
CA VAL A 241 -4.97 -6.04 4.46
C VAL A 241 -5.30 -5.20 3.25
N ASP A 242 -4.26 -4.69 2.59
CA ASP A 242 -4.35 -3.84 1.41
C ASP A 242 -4.33 -4.61 0.10
N GLN A 243 -3.41 -5.57 0.00
CA GLN A 243 -3.15 -6.33 -1.21
C GLN A 243 -2.44 -7.63 -0.84
N VAL A 244 -2.80 -8.72 -1.52
CA VAL A 244 -2.05 -9.98 -1.48
C VAL A 244 -1.44 -10.24 -2.85
N LEU A 245 -0.18 -10.67 -2.88
CA LEU A 245 0.52 -11.11 -4.08
C LEU A 245 1.34 -12.36 -3.79
N LYS A 246 1.72 -13.10 -4.84
CA LYS A 246 2.52 -14.33 -4.73
C LYS A 246 3.85 -14.18 -5.48
N ARG A 247 4.96 -14.49 -4.83
CA ARG A 247 6.32 -14.43 -5.40
C ARG A 247 7.24 -15.44 -4.72
N ASP A 248 8.03 -16.17 -5.51
CA ASP A 248 9.08 -17.09 -5.04
C ASP A 248 8.62 -18.09 -3.96
N GLY A 249 7.40 -18.61 -4.11
CA GLY A 249 6.82 -19.59 -3.18
C GLY A 249 6.29 -19.02 -1.86
N TYR A 250 6.19 -17.69 -1.75
CA TYR A 250 5.53 -16.98 -0.68
C TYR A 250 4.34 -16.18 -1.20
N TYR A 251 3.34 -16.02 -0.34
CA TYR A 251 2.38 -14.93 -0.41
C TYR A 251 2.91 -13.78 0.42
N TYR A 252 2.75 -12.56 -0.07
CA TYR A 252 3.03 -11.33 0.66
C TYR A 252 1.72 -10.56 0.79
N ALA A 253 1.46 -10.04 1.99
CA ALA A 253 0.37 -9.13 2.26
C ALA A 253 0.98 -7.75 2.56
N TYR A 254 0.65 -6.76 1.76
CA TYR A 254 0.70 -5.38 2.22
C TYR A 254 -0.53 -5.15 3.08
N TYR A 255 -0.34 -4.52 4.22
CA TYR A 255 -1.41 -4.20 5.16
C TYR A 255 -1.13 -2.87 5.79
N HIS A 256 -2.18 -2.17 6.20
CA HIS A 256 -2.03 -0.97 6.98
C HIS A 256 -2.31 -1.23 8.47
N ALA A 257 -1.64 -0.45 9.31
CA ALA A 257 -1.65 -0.63 10.75
C ALA A 257 -1.67 0.70 11.50
N ASN A 258 -2.21 0.66 12.72
CA ASN A 258 -2.23 1.82 13.61
C ASN A 258 -1.68 1.53 15.02
N ALA A 259 -0.82 2.45 15.48
CA ALA A 259 -0.18 2.45 16.79
C ALA A 259 -0.90 3.34 17.82
N HIS A 260 -1.97 4.04 17.44
CA HIS A 260 -2.60 5.09 18.23
C HIS A 260 -4.12 4.92 18.38
N LYS A 261 -4.66 5.37 19.52
CA LYS A 261 -6.08 5.72 19.70
C LYS A 261 -6.15 7.09 20.38
N PRO A 262 -6.89 8.10 19.87
CA PRO A 262 -7.64 8.10 18.60
C PRO A 262 -6.73 7.94 17.37
N TRP A 263 -7.31 7.53 16.25
CA TRP A 263 -6.61 7.19 15.01
C TRP A 263 -5.80 8.37 14.45
N LYS A 264 -4.54 8.12 14.16
CA LYS A 264 -3.61 9.00 13.43
C LYS A 264 -2.43 8.18 12.91
N ASP A 265 -1.67 8.76 11.99
CA ASP A 265 -0.39 8.20 11.54
C ASP A 265 -0.48 6.74 11.08
N TRP A 266 -1.44 6.43 10.19
CA TRP A 266 -1.56 5.09 9.60
C TRP A 266 -0.31 4.74 8.79
N THR A 267 0.16 3.51 8.92
CA THR A 267 1.42 3.06 8.29
C THR A 267 1.16 1.89 7.35
N THR A 268 2.04 1.70 6.37
CA THR A 268 2.06 0.49 5.53
C THR A 268 3.09 -0.48 6.06
N CYS A 269 2.68 -1.74 6.17
CA CYS A 269 3.43 -2.86 6.69
C CYS A 269 3.39 -4.04 5.72
N VAL A 270 4.26 -5.03 5.94
CA VAL A 270 4.34 -6.26 5.16
C VAL A 270 4.31 -7.48 6.07
N ALA A 271 3.55 -8.49 5.66
CA ALA A 271 3.66 -9.84 6.20
C ALA A 271 3.82 -10.83 5.03
N ARG A 272 4.28 -12.05 5.34
CA ARG A 272 4.33 -13.15 4.37
C ARG A 272 3.70 -14.41 4.91
N SER A 273 3.29 -15.29 4.02
CA SER A 273 2.76 -16.61 4.35
C SER A 273 3.15 -17.62 3.28
N ARG A 274 3.13 -18.92 3.61
CA ARG A 274 3.25 -20.00 2.61
C ARG A 274 1.90 -20.64 2.28
N ASP A 275 0.85 -20.35 3.04
CA ASP A 275 -0.43 -21.05 2.99
C ASP A 275 -1.66 -20.13 3.15
N LEU A 276 -1.46 -18.79 3.17
CA LEU A 276 -2.47 -17.76 3.42
C LEU A 276 -3.06 -17.74 4.83
N ILE A 277 -2.70 -18.69 5.70
CA ILE A 277 -3.27 -18.88 7.04
C ILE A 277 -2.27 -18.42 8.10
N HIS A 278 -1.02 -18.83 7.99
CA HIS A 278 0.02 -18.50 8.95
C HIS A 278 0.88 -17.37 8.41
N TRP A 279 0.77 -16.19 9.03
CA TRP A 279 1.46 -14.98 8.59
C TRP A 279 2.63 -14.62 9.52
N GLU A 280 3.78 -14.37 8.91
CA GLU A 280 4.97 -13.82 9.55
C GLU A 280 5.11 -12.35 9.17
N LYS A 281 5.08 -11.45 10.16
CA LYS A 281 5.24 -9.99 9.93
C LYS A 281 6.70 -9.67 9.67
N TYR A 282 6.96 -8.72 8.77
CA TYR A 282 8.30 -8.23 8.51
C TYR A 282 8.86 -7.53 9.77
N PRO A 283 10.04 -7.96 10.30
CA PRO A 283 10.60 -7.36 11.50
C PRO A 283 10.96 -5.87 11.38
N GLY A 284 11.11 -5.38 10.15
CA GLY A 284 11.38 -3.97 9.85
C GLY A 284 10.12 -3.15 9.59
N ASN A 285 8.91 -3.65 9.91
CA ASN A 285 7.70 -2.86 9.82
C ASN A 285 7.72 -1.68 10.82
N PRO A 286 7.07 -0.55 10.47
CA PRO A 286 6.43 -0.27 9.20
C PRO A 286 7.43 -0.01 8.06
N ILE A 287 7.06 -0.37 6.82
CA ILE A 287 7.89 -0.11 5.63
C ILE A 287 7.68 1.31 5.07
N ILE A 288 6.53 1.92 5.34
CA ILE A 288 6.21 3.33 5.02
C ILE A 288 5.39 3.92 6.18
N ASP A 289 5.76 5.13 6.58
CA ASP A 289 5.17 5.91 7.67
C ASP A 289 4.55 7.23 7.16
N HIS A 290 4.54 8.30 7.96
CA HIS A 290 4.01 9.62 7.59
C HIS A 290 2.52 9.68 7.24
N ASN A 291 1.71 8.78 7.81
CA ASN A 291 0.30 8.64 7.47
C ASN A 291 0.08 8.23 6.00
N TRP A 292 1.10 7.66 5.34
CA TRP A 292 1.04 7.12 3.99
C TRP A 292 0.83 5.61 4.05
N SER A 293 -0.44 5.23 4.13
CA SER A 293 -0.90 3.84 4.28
C SER A 293 -1.52 3.31 2.99
N SER A 294 -2.17 2.14 3.09
CA SER A 294 -2.97 1.56 2.00
C SER A 294 -2.10 1.24 0.78
N GLY A 295 -1.13 0.37 1.02
CA GLY A 295 -0.01 0.10 0.12
C GLY A 295 -0.35 -0.91 -0.97
N ILE A 296 -0.05 -0.58 -2.23
CA ILE A 296 -0.31 -1.44 -3.38
C ILE A 296 0.93 -1.48 -4.29
N LEU A 297 1.41 -2.69 -4.57
CA LEU A 297 2.43 -2.96 -5.58
C LEU A 297 1.76 -3.15 -6.94
N VAL A 298 2.29 -2.45 -7.94
CA VAL A 298 1.81 -2.46 -9.31
C VAL A 298 2.94 -2.82 -10.26
N GLU A 299 2.76 -3.88 -11.02
CA GLU A 299 3.72 -4.34 -12.04
C GLU A 299 3.31 -3.84 -13.41
N GLY A 300 4.04 -2.86 -13.92
CA GLY A 300 3.70 -2.19 -15.18
C GLY A 300 4.74 -2.32 -16.28
N PRO A 301 4.41 -1.82 -17.48
CA PRO A 301 5.30 -1.85 -18.64
C PRO A 301 6.61 -1.08 -18.43
N ARG A 302 6.67 -0.24 -17.40
CA ARG A 302 7.85 0.57 -17.02
C ARG A 302 8.43 0.13 -15.68
N GLY A 303 8.30 -1.17 -15.36
CA GLY A 303 8.79 -1.78 -14.14
C GLY A 303 7.76 -1.80 -13.00
N THR A 304 8.23 -2.27 -11.85
CA THR A 304 7.47 -2.36 -10.62
C THR A 304 7.46 -1.02 -9.89
N TRP A 305 6.28 -0.59 -9.46
CA TRP A 305 6.06 0.62 -8.69
C TRP A 305 5.21 0.28 -7.47
N PHE A 306 5.43 1.00 -6.38
CA PHE A 306 4.62 0.91 -5.18
C PHE A 306 3.84 2.20 -4.99
N TYR A 307 2.61 2.10 -4.50
CA TYR A 307 1.75 3.24 -4.23
C TYR A 307 1.20 3.16 -2.82
N THR A 308 1.09 4.31 -2.15
CA THR A 308 0.23 4.48 -0.97
C THR A 308 -0.96 5.32 -1.39
N MET A 309 -2.13 5.11 -0.80
CA MET A 309 -3.39 5.73 -1.27
C MET A 309 -4.09 6.61 -0.23
N HIS A 310 -3.46 6.87 0.90
CA HIS A 310 -3.99 7.74 1.94
C HIS A 310 -2.91 8.69 2.48
N PRO A 311 -3.27 9.95 2.79
CA PRO A 311 -4.51 10.65 2.41
C PRO A 311 -4.55 11.05 0.93
N GLU A 312 -3.46 10.79 0.21
CA GLU A 312 -3.22 11.11 -1.17
C GLU A 312 -2.45 9.96 -1.83
N VAL A 313 -2.51 9.86 -3.16
CA VAL A 313 -1.75 8.83 -3.87
C VAL A 313 -0.32 9.28 -4.01
N ARG A 314 0.60 8.52 -3.42
CA ARG A 314 2.04 8.69 -3.58
C ARG A 314 2.62 7.47 -4.27
N ARG A 315 3.73 7.67 -4.98
CA ARG A 315 4.39 6.62 -5.75
C ARG A 315 5.83 6.47 -5.32
N PHE A 316 6.30 5.23 -5.32
CA PHE A 316 7.63 4.85 -4.90
C PHE A 316 8.24 3.89 -5.92
N ARG A 317 9.53 4.02 -6.16
CA ARG A 317 10.34 3.07 -6.94
C ARG A 317 11.08 2.10 -6.02
N PRO A 318 11.53 0.94 -6.52
CA PRO A 318 12.38 0.03 -5.75
C PRO A 318 13.69 0.69 -5.31
N GLN A 319 14.14 0.41 -4.09
CA GLN A 319 15.47 0.81 -3.62
C GLN A 319 16.55 -0.02 -4.35
N GLY A 320 17.55 0.64 -4.95
CA GLY A 320 18.66 -0.02 -5.63
C GLY A 320 18.44 -0.41 -7.11
N GLY A 321 17.23 -0.21 -7.65
CA GLY A 321 16.95 -0.34 -9.08
C GLY A 321 16.92 1.02 -9.78
N SER A 322 17.50 1.12 -10.98
CA SER A 322 17.00 2.09 -11.95
C SER A 322 15.56 1.67 -12.29
N GLY A 323 14.61 2.59 -12.51
CA GLY A 323 13.24 2.25 -12.92
C GLY A 323 13.12 1.52 -14.27
N ARG A 324 14.22 0.94 -14.77
CA ARG A 324 14.30 -0.05 -15.84
C ARG A 324 14.91 -1.30 -15.21
N GLY A 325 14.08 -2.32 -15.00
CA GLY A 325 14.59 -3.65 -14.68
C GLY A 325 15.35 -4.18 -15.89
N GLU A 326 16.65 -4.41 -15.73
CA GLU A 326 17.37 -5.44 -16.50
C GLU A 326 16.99 -6.81 -15.91
N GLU A 327 15.72 -7.17 -16.01
CA GLU A 327 15.30 -8.57 -16.03
C GLU A 327 14.23 -8.65 -17.11
N SER A 328 14.60 -9.28 -18.23
CA SER A 328 13.69 -9.52 -19.34
C SER A 328 12.59 -10.47 -18.87
N PHE A 329 11.44 -9.93 -18.46
CA PHE A 329 10.26 -10.74 -18.21
C PHE A 329 9.45 -10.82 -19.50
N LEU A 330 9.46 -12.02 -20.10
CA LEU A 330 8.54 -12.36 -21.17
C LEU A 330 7.10 -12.25 -20.62
N PRO A 331 6.15 -11.67 -21.37
CA PRO A 331 4.75 -11.70 -20.97
C PRO A 331 4.29 -13.15 -20.86
N LEU A 332 3.59 -13.48 -19.76
CA LEU A 332 2.83 -14.70 -19.66
C LEU A 332 1.82 -14.71 -20.80
N ALA A 333 2.03 -15.59 -21.79
CA ALA A 333 1.03 -15.88 -22.79
C ALA A 333 -0.26 -16.38 -22.10
N PRO A 334 -1.45 -15.99 -22.58
CA PRO A 334 -2.68 -16.54 -22.06
C PRO A 334 -2.70 -18.06 -22.29
N PRO A 335 -3.22 -18.88 -21.35
CA PRO A 335 -3.41 -20.30 -21.61
C PRO A 335 -4.30 -20.46 -22.85
N GLY A 336 -3.77 -21.14 -23.85
CA GLY A 336 -4.43 -21.35 -25.13
C GLY A 336 -5.64 -22.27 -25.02
N ARG A 337 -6.71 -21.82 -25.71
CA ARG A 337 -7.88 -22.52 -26.27
C ARG A 337 -8.56 -23.64 -25.49
#